data_AF-A0A7X5DRP4-F1
#
_entry.id   AF-A0A7X5DRP4-F1
#
_cell.length_a   1.000
_cell.length_b   1.000
_cell.length_c   1.000
_cell.angle_alpha   90.00
_cell.angle_beta   90.00
_cell.angle_gamma   90.00
#
_symmetry.space_group_name_H-M   'P 1'
#
loop_
_entity.id
_entity.type
_entity.pdbx_description
1 polymer ?
#
loop_
_entity_poly.entity_id
_entity_poly.type
_entity_poly.pdbx_seq_one_letter_code
_entity_poly.pdbx_strand_id
1 'polypeptide(L)'
;MEKNEENLVDDLGITEIDDSEYSALQQSDKLVYPSLVIEGVITVEELSFFARRKFNARVSLPMYVKHCGITKKIGSLDMTMDAFQGIAAIARYRVVLWKTPTDSVVLDLEKPDTFIKLIKL
;
A
#
# COMPACT_ATOMS: atom_id res chain seq x y z
N MET A 1 -10.63 15.68 54.68
CA MET A 1 -10.12 14.30 54.75
C MET A 1 -10.50 13.65 53.44
N GLU A 2 -9.55 13.62 52.50
CA GLU A 2 -8.80 12.41 52.10
C GLU A 2 -9.60 11.61 51.07
N LYS A 3 -9.09 11.19 49.91
CA LYS A 3 -7.76 11.26 49.29
C LYS A 3 -7.93 10.87 47.81
N ASN A 4 -6.99 11.36 47.00
CA ASN A 4 -6.63 10.92 45.65
C ASN A 4 -6.76 9.41 45.40
N GLU A 5 -7.23 9.09 44.20
CA GLU A 5 -6.50 8.19 43.30
C GLU A 5 -6.34 8.88 41.95
N GLU A 6 -5.23 9.60 41.79
CA GLU A 6 -4.59 9.77 40.49
C GLU A 6 -3.97 8.43 40.11
N ASN A 7 -4.17 7.92 38.89
CA ASN A 7 -3.08 7.91 37.91
C ASN A 7 -3.37 7.18 36.60
N LEU A 8 -2.73 7.73 35.56
CA LEU A 8 -2.10 7.07 34.41
C LEU A 8 -3.02 6.48 33.33
N VAL A 9 -3.52 7.34 32.43
CA VAL A 9 -3.23 7.17 30.99
C VAL A 9 -3.22 8.55 30.31
N ASP A 10 -2.18 9.34 30.58
CA ASP A 10 -1.68 10.28 29.58
C ASP A 10 -0.51 9.58 28.87
N ASP A 11 -0.32 9.89 27.58
CA ASP A 11 0.88 9.62 26.77
C ASP A 11 0.83 8.55 25.67
N LEU A 12 -0.32 8.40 25.00
CA LEU A 12 -0.29 8.14 23.56
C LEU A 12 -1.33 9.06 22.93
N GLY A 13 -0.87 10.05 22.17
CA GLY A 13 -1.72 10.94 21.36
C GLY A 13 -2.44 10.17 20.25
N ILE A 14 -3.34 9.26 20.63
CA ILE A 14 -4.34 8.66 19.78
C ILE A 14 -5.36 9.77 19.58
N THR A 15 -5.13 10.57 18.54
CA THR A 15 -6.19 11.40 17.98
C THR A 15 -7.23 10.41 17.48
N GLU A 16 -8.38 10.34 18.17
CA GLU A 16 -9.53 9.62 17.67
C GLU A 16 -9.77 10.09 16.23
N ILE A 17 -9.69 9.16 15.29
CA ILE A 17 -9.94 9.45 13.87
C ILE A 17 -11.41 9.84 13.80
N ASP A 18 -11.68 11.09 13.42
CA ASP A 18 -13.04 11.62 13.25
C ASP A 18 -13.85 10.68 12.35
N ASP A 19 -15.11 10.41 12.69
CA ASP A 19 -16.00 9.51 11.94
C ASP A 19 -16.12 9.93 10.46
N SER A 20 -15.90 11.22 10.18
CA SER A 20 -15.81 11.78 8.84
C SER A 20 -14.60 11.26 8.03
N GLU A 21 -13.43 11.10 8.65
CA GLU A 21 -12.23 10.52 8.03
C GLU A 21 -12.36 9.00 7.86
N TYR A 22 -13.05 8.34 8.80
CA TYR A 22 -13.34 6.90 8.71
C TYR A 22 -14.25 6.56 7.53
N SER A 23 -15.23 7.41 7.24
CA SER A 23 -16.13 7.24 6.08
C SER A 23 -15.42 7.36 4.73
N ALA A 24 -14.39 8.21 4.63
CA ALA A 24 -13.57 8.36 3.42
C ALA A 24 -12.70 7.12 3.16
N LEU A 25 -12.35 6.36 4.20
CA LEU A 25 -11.61 5.10 4.10
C LEU A 25 -12.48 3.92 3.62
N GLN A 26 -13.81 4.02 3.67
CA GLN A 26 -14.72 2.93 3.28
C GLN A 26 -14.99 2.83 1.76
N GLN A 27 -14.72 3.88 1.00
CA GLN A 27 -14.95 3.84 -0.46
C GLN A 27 -13.73 3.31 -1.20
N SER A 28 -13.92 2.27 -2.02
CA SER A 28 -12.85 1.78 -2.88
C SER A 28 -12.61 2.77 -4.02
N ASP A 29 -11.34 3.13 -4.23
CA ASP A 29 -10.93 3.91 -5.38
C ASP A 29 -11.06 3.07 -6.66
N LYS A 30 -11.42 3.72 -7.76
CA LYS A 30 -11.43 3.09 -9.07
C LYS A 30 -9.99 2.90 -9.56
N LEU A 31 -9.67 1.70 -10.02
CA LEU A 31 -8.38 1.41 -10.63
C LEU A 31 -8.21 2.18 -11.94
N VAL A 32 -7.04 2.80 -12.09
CA VAL A 32 -6.52 3.28 -13.38
C VAL A 32 -5.60 2.21 -13.94
N TYR A 33 -5.58 2.00 -15.25
CA TYR A 33 -4.81 0.94 -15.88
C TYR A 33 -3.75 1.53 -16.82
N PRO A 34 -2.56 0.93 -16.91
CA PRO A 34 -2.07 -0.16 -16.06
C PRO A 34 -1.82 0.29 -14.60
N SER A 35 -1.98 -0.62 -13.63
CA SER A 35 -1.74 -0.36 -12.19
C SER A 35 -1.15 -1.55 -11.45
N LEU A 36 -0.53 -1.25 -10.32
CA LEU A 36 -0.08 -2.24 -9.34
C LEU A 36 -1.01 -2.24 -8.14
N VAL A 37 -1.39 -3.44 -7.69
CA VAL A 37 -2.16 -3.67 -6.48
C VAL A 37 -1.33 -4.54 -5.54
N ILE A 38 -1.09 -4.03 -4.34
CA ILE A 38 -0.42 -4.75 -3.26
C ILE A 38 -1.49 -5.26 -2.29
N GLU A 39 -1.54 -6.58 -2.14
CA GLU A 39 -2.38 -7.27 -1.16
C GLU A 39 -1.51 -7.81 -0.02
N GLY A 40 -2.03 -7.75 1.21
CA GLY A 40 -1.35 -8.24 2.41
C GLY A 40 -0.66 -7.17 3.27
N VAL A 41 -0.90 -5.88 2.98
CA VAL A 41 -0.53 -4.77 3.90
C VAL A 41 -1.47 -4.80 5.11
N ILE A 42 -0.89 -4.86 6.30
CA ILE A 42 -1.63 -5.03 7.56
C ILE A 42 -1.31 -3.97 8.60
N THR A 43 -0.15 -3.30 8.53
CA THR A 43 0.22 -2.27 9.52
C THR A 43 0.20 -0.85 8.97
N VAL A 44 0.04 0.12 9.87
CA VAL A 44 0.05 1.55 9.53
C VAL A 44 1.43 2.01 9.07
N GLU A 45 2.49 1.39 9.60
CA GLU A 45 3.88 1.65 9.22
C GLU A 45 4.15 1.20 7.79
N GLU A 46 3.63 0.03 7.38
CA GLU A 46 3.73 -0.46 6.00
C GLU A 46 3.01 0.50 5.05
N LEU A 47 1.78 0.91 5.39
CA LEU A 47 1.01 1.86 4.59
C LEU A 47 1.76 3.20 4.46
N SER A 48 2.28 3.70 5.58
CA SER A 48 3.08 4.93 5.63
C SER A 48 4.35 4.83 4.79
N PHE A 49 5.01 3.66 4.80
CA PHE A 49 6.19 3.40 3.99
C PHE A 49 5.87 3.57 2.50
N PHE A 50 4.78 2.97 2.02
CA PHE A 50 4.43 3.09 0.61
C PHE A 50 3.93 4.50 0.24
N ALA A 51 3.19 5.17 1.12
CA ALA A 51 2.65 6.52 0.88
C ALA A 51 3.73 7.61 0.85
N ARG A 52 4.80 7.47 1.64
CA ARG A 52 5.91 8.45 1.71
C ARG A 52 6.84 8.38 0.51
N ARG A 53 6.75 7.33 -0.29
CA ARG A 53 7.68 7.04 -1.37
C ARG A 53 7.27 7.90 -2.57
N LYS A 54 8.01 8.99 -2.80
CA LYS A 54 7.84 9.88 -3.95
C LYS A 54 8.63 9.32 -5.12
N PHE A 55 7.95 9.06 -6.23
CA PHE A 55 8.55 8.44 -7.41
C PHE A 55 8.53 9.40 -8.58
N ASN A 56 9.66 9.43 -9.31
CA ASN A 56 10.01 10.49 -10.24
C ASN A 56 10.53 9.94 -11.57
N ALA A 57 10.09 8.74 -11.98
CA ALA A 57 10.47 8.20 -13.29
C ALA A 57 9.41 8.50 -14.37
N ARG A 58 9.88 8.57 -15.62
CA ARG A 58 9.02 8.58 -16.83
C ARG A 58 8.18 7.29 -16.99
N VAL A 59 8.47 6.25 -16.20
CA VAL A 59 7.87 4.91 -16.32
C VAL A 59 7.38 4.41 -14.95
N SER A 60 6.46 5.16 -14.32
CA SER A 60 5.83 4.79 -13.06
C SER A 60 4.37 4.37 -13.27
N LEU A 61 3.91 3.37 -12.51
CA LEU A 61 2.52 2.92 -12.50
C LEU A 61 1.81 3.38 -11.23
N PRO A 62 0.53 3.76 -11.30
CA PRO A 62 -0.26 4.00 -10.09
C PRO A 62 -0.30 2.73 -9.23
N MET A 63 -0.11 2.93 -7.93
CA MET A 63 -0.01 1.88 -6.93
C MET A 63 -1.18 1.98 -5.95
N TYR A 64 -1.80 0.85 -5.70
CA TYR A 64 -2.94 0.69 -4.82
C TYR A 64 -2.63 -0.37 -3.77
N VAL A 65 -3.22 -0.21 -2.59
CA VAL A 65 -3.28 -1.26 -1.57
C VAL A 65 -4.69 -1.77 -1.51
N LYS A 66 -4.83 -3.09 -1.37
CA LYS A 66 -6.11 -3.72 -1.12
C LYS A 66 -6.12 -4.42 0.22
N HIS A 67 -7.02 -3.98 1.09
CA HIS A 67 -7.18 -4.47 2.45
C HIS A 67 -8.68 -4.61 2.76
N CYS A 68 -9.11 -5.77 3.27
CA CYS A 68 -10.52 -6.06 3.61
C CYS A 68 -11.53 -5.75 2.47
N GLY A 69 -11.13 -6.00 1.22
CA GLY A 69 -11.98 -5.75 0.04
C GLY A 69 -11.99 -4.29 -0.45
N ILE A 70 -11.41 -3.36 0.32
CA ILE A 70 -11.28 -1.95 -0.07
C ILE A 70 -9.96 -1.77 -0.81
N THR A 71 -10.01 -1.11 -1.98
CA THR A 71 -8.81 -0.72 -2.73
C THR A 71 -8.58 0.77 -2.60
N LYS A 72 -7.39 1.18 -2.16
CA LYS A 72 -7.02 2.60 -2.02
C LYS A 72 -5.76 2.92 -2.80
N LYS A 73 -5.77 4.04 -3.51
CA LYS A 73 -4.59 4.56 -4.19
C LYS A 73 -3.66 5.13 -3.13
N ILE A 74 -2.44 4.63 -3.11
CA ILE A 74 -1.42 5.02 -2.13
C ILE A 74 -0.26 5.77 -2.77
N GLY A 75 -0.13 5.73 -4.10
CA GLY A 75 0.89 6.47 -4.83
C GLY A 75 1.11 5.96 -6.24
N SER A 76 2.36 5.94 -6.66
CA SER A 76 2.87 5.27 -7.86
C SER A 76 4.07 4.41 -7.49
N LEU A 77 4.54 3.55 -8.40
CA LEU A 77 5.77 2.78 -8.24
C LEU A 77 6.54 2.84 -9.55
N ASP A 78 7.84 3.11 -9.48
CA ASP A 78 8.72 3.02 -10.65
C ASP A 78 8.85 1.57 -11.10
N MET A 79 8.76 1.31 -12.40
CA MET A 79 8.85 -0.04 -12.97
C MET A 79 10.30 -0.51 -13.10
N THR A 80 11.04 -0.45 -11.99
CA THR A 80 12.46 -0.81 -11.90
C THR A 80 12.66 -1.98 -10.95
N MET A 81 13.67 -2.80 -11.20
CA MET A 81 14.00 -3.94 -10.35
C MET A 81 14.22 -3.53 -8.89
N ASP A 82 14.94 -2.43 -8.65
CA ASP A 82 15.23 -1.90 -7.31
C ASP A 82 13.96 -1.56 -6.53
N ALA A 83 12.96 -0.99 -7.21
CA ALA A 83 11.69 -0.63 -6.57
C ALA A 83 10.97 -1.88 -6.04
N PHE A 84 10.87 -2.92 -6.87
CA PHE A 84 10.23 -4.19 -6.50
C PHE A 84 11.04 -5.01 -5.49
N GLN A 85 12.37 -5.02 -5.58
CA GLN A 85 13.22 -5.63 -4.54
C GLN A 85 13.01 -4.95 -3.19
N GLY A 86 12.83 -3.62 -3.19
CA GLY A 86 12.47 -2.88 -1.98
C GLY A 86 11.11 -3.28 -1.41
N ILE A 87 10.15 -3.72 -2.24
CA ILE A 87 8.87 -4.26 -1.76
C ILE A 87 9.08 -5.65 -1.15
N ALA A 88 9.81 -6.53 -1.85
CA ALA A 88 10.10 -7.89 -1.41
C ALA A 88 10.89 -7.95 -0.09
N ALA A 89 11.74 -6.95 0.17
CA ALA A 89 12.55 -6.87 1.37
C ALA A 89 11.73 -6.59 2.66
N ILE A 90 10.51 -6.05 2.54
CA ILE A 90 9.68 -5.69 3.70
C ILE A 90 8.90 -6.90 4.17
N ALA A 91 8.12 -7.49 3.27
CA ALA A 91 7.30 -8.65 3.54
C ALA A 91 6.92 -9.37 2.24
N ARG A 92 6.36 -10.57 2.40
CA ARG A 92 5.86 -11.39 1.30
C ARG A 92 4.45 -10.93 0.88
N TYR A 93 4.38 -9.79 0.22
CA TYR A 93 3.14 -9.28 -0.33
C TYR A 93 2.72 -10.01 -1.60
N ARG A 94 1.41 -10.08 -1.84
CA ARG A 94 0.87 -10.48 -3.14
C ARG A 94 0.78 -9.23 -4.00
N VAL A 95 1.72 -9.08 -4.93
CA VAL A 95 1.74 -7.95 -5.87
C VAL A 95 1.11 -8.37 -7.19
N VAL A 96 0.10 -7.63 -7.64
CA VAL A 96 -0.63 -7.91 -8.87
C VAL A 96 -0.52 -6.71 -9.80
N LEU A 97 -0.06 -6.96 -11.02
CA LEU A 97 -0.09 -6.00 -12.11
C LEU A 97 -1.39 -6.17 -12.87
N TRP A 98 -2.24 -5.15 -12.85
CA TRP A 98 -3.44 -5.07 -13.66
C TRP A 98 -3.13 -4.29 -14.94
N LYS A 99 -3.20 -4.95 -16.09
CA LYS A 99 -2.99 -4.32 -17.39
C LYS A 99 -4.29 -3.72 -17.93
N THR A 100 -5.39 -4.41 -17.70
CA THR A 100 -6.76 -4.01 -18.05
C THR A 100 -7.72 -4.50 -16.95
N PRO A 101 -9.03 -4.17 -16.99
CA PRO A 101 -9.99 -4.71 -16.02
C PRO A 101 -10.12 -6.24 -16.00
N THR A 102 -9.71 -6.93 -17.07
CA THR A 102 -9.84 -8.39 -17.21
C THR A 102 -8.50 -9.11 -17.32
N ASP A 103 -7.39 -8.39 -17.55
CA ASP A 103 -6.05 -8.95 -17.68
C ASP A 103 -5.16 -8.48 -16.51
N SER A 104 -4.69 -9.46 -15.74
CA SER A 104 -3.80 -9.23 -14.61
C SER A 104 -2.76 -10.35 -14.47
N VAL A 105 -1.62 -9.99 -13.90
CA VAL A 105 -0.50 -10.91 -13.66
C VAL A 105 -0.05 -10.76 -12.21
N VAL A 106 -0.03 -11.87 -11.49
CA VAL A 106 0.61 -11.93 -10.17
C VAL A 106 2.12 -11.94 -10.36
N LEU A 107 2.80 -11.03 -9.67
CA LEU A 107 4.25 -10.91 -9.69
C LEU A 107 4.83 -11.69 -8.52
N ASP A 108 5.62 -12.71 -8.84
CA ASP A 108 6.44 -13.43 -7.86
C ASP A 108 7.77 -12.70 -7.71
N LEU A 109 7.87 -11.83 -6.70
CA LEU A 109 9.05 -10.98 -6.50
C LEU A 109 10.30 -11.75 -6.05
N GLU A 110 10.17 -13.04 -5.70
CA GLU A 110 11.31 -13.90 -5.36
C GLU A 110 11.94 -14.53 -6.61
N LYS A 111 11.22 -14.51 -7.74
CA LYS A 111 11.70 -15.09 -9.00
C LYS A 111 12.21 -14.00 -9.96
N PRO A 112 13.48 -14.07 -10.39
CA PRO A 112 14.04 -13.12 -11.37
C PRO A 112 13.21 -13.03 -12.67
N ASP A 113 12.61 -14.14 -13.10
CA ASP A 113 11.81 -14.20 -14.33
C ASP A 113 10.55 -13.32 -14.30
N THR A 114 10.06 -12.97 -13.11
CA THR A 114 8.93 -12.05 -12.96
C THR A 114 9.26 -10.67 -13.51
N PHE A 115 10.51 -10.22 -13.37
CA PHE A 115 10.94 -8.91 -13.89
C PHE A 115 10.99 -8.87 -15.41
N ILE A 116 11.26 -10.01 -16.06
CA ILE A 116 11.21 -10.12 -17.53
C ILE A 116 9.79 -9.87 -18.04
N LYS A 117 8.76 -10.25 -17.27
CA LYS A 117 7.35 -10.01 -17.62
C LYS A 117 6.97 -8.53 -17.59
N LEU A 118 7.73 -7.71 -16.86
CA LEU A 118 7.52 -6.25 -16.77
C LEU A 118 8.10 -5.50 -17.98
N ILE A 119 9.11 -6.07 -18.67
CA ILE A 119 9.78 -5.45 -19.83
C ILE A 119 8.90 -5.53 -21.09
N LYS A 120 7.93 -6.46 -21.14
CA LYS A 120 7.06 -6.70 -22.31
C LYS A 120 5.71 -5.96 -22.25
N LEU A 121 5.58 -4.98 -21.36
CA LEU A 121 4.38 -4.14 -21.21
C LEU A 121 4.35 -3.01 -22.22
#